data_AF-A0A2A3LNT8-F1
#
_entry.id   AF-A0A2A3LNT8-F1
#
_cell.length_a   1.000
_cell.length_b   1.000
_cell.length_c   1.000
_cell.angle_alpha   90.00
_cell.angle_beta   90.00
_cell.angle_gamma   90.00
#
_symmetry.space_group_name_H-M   'P 1'
#
loop_
_entity.id
_entity.type
_entity.pdbx_description
1 polymer ?
#
loop_
_entity_poly.entity_id
_entity_poly.type
_entity_poly.pdbx_seq_one_letter_code
_entity_poly.pdbx_strand_id
1 'polypeptide(L)'
;MGRVLMLLACLGMSGCFAYRSAANLPRDVAILGDHGRAKSAMARGDLSAAEGLLTAEKYRHRSREVAGMSWGELLGQAAEIVLAAHARGEAVEPEALFQAYMVGAHHDDLPTALDYMTRAQTLLDGGTLREPDEKRRNLVEQRVPSLILYRYLESGGTIDWTSEIEQGYYELFFRAPPPAPGAHDPRDFYRFLEYLTLEDRTWLFDNLPMRAPLDADIWRDDARLHAFSRTLEYYEWYARSGFEGRLDHALNWIRKTDHICAARKRGYDVVPRSEWGMDAAIASGACRPAPPY
;
A
#
# COMPACT_ATOMS: atom_id res chain seq x y z
N MET A 1 -10.76 -52.74 43.61
CA MET A 1 -10.70 -51.36 44.16
C MET A 1 -9.29 -50.83 43.95
N GLY A 2 -9.12 -49.65 43.36
CA GLY A 2 -7.81 -49.00 43.25
C GLY A 2 -7.51 -48.35 41.89
N ARG A 3 -8.32 -47.37 41.47
CA ARG A 3 -7.98 -46.38 40.44
C ARG A 3 -7.92 -45.00 41.11
N VAL A 4 -6.87 -44.73 41.87
CA VAL A 4 -6.49 -43.40 42.38
C VAL A 4 -4.97 -43.43 42.62
N LEU A 5 -4.26 -42.34 42.33
CA LEU A 5 -2.80 -42.10 42.45
C LEU A 5 -1.91 -42.59 41.28
N MET A 6 -1.97 -41.90 40.13
CA MET A 6 -0.80 -41.81 39.23
C MET A 6 -0.82 -40.48 38.45
N LEU A 7 -1.07 -39.36 39.14
CA LEU A 7 -1.19 -38.04 38.51
C LEU A 7 -0.54 -36.88 39.28
N LEU A 8 0.33 -37.12 40.27
CA LEU A 8 0.76 -36.03 41.18
C LEU A 8 2.18 -36.13 41.76
N ALA A 9 3.17 -36.68 41.04
CA ALA A 9 4.53 -36.78 41.60
C ALA A 9 5.69 -36.64 40.61
N CYS A 10 5.63 -35.68 39.67
CA CYS A 10 6.82 -35.21 38.94
C CYS A 10 6.85 -33.67 38.79
N LEU A 11 6.30 -32.95 39.75
CA LEU A 11 6.69 -31.57 40.06
C LEU A 11 7.57 -31.65 41.31
N GLY A 12 8.88 -31.62 41.14
CA GLY A 12 9.76 -31.66 42.30
C GLY A 12 11.24 -31.73 41.95
N MET A 13 11.83 -30.55 41.77
CA MET A 13 13.25 -30.28 41.96
C MET A 13 14.22 -30.73 40.85
N SER A 14 14.47 -29.80 39.93
CA SER A 14 15.79 -29.43 39.37
C SER A 14 15.51 -28.33 38.32
N GLY A 15 15.42 -27.05 38.70
CA GLY A 15 16.55 -26.35 39.29
C GLY A 15 17.69 -26.19 38.28
N CYS A 16 17.38 -25.88 37.02
CA CYS A 16 18.31 -25.31 36.04
C CYS A 16 17.53 -24.86 34.78
N PHE A 17 16.69 -23.83 34.90
CA PHE A 17 16.44 -22.96 33.75
C PHE A 17 17.71 -22.15 33.55
N ALA A 18 18.71 -22.81 32.98
CA ALA A 18 19.92 -22.21 32.51
C ALA A 18 19.51 -21.11 31.54
N TYR A 19 19.81 -19.88 31.98
CA TYR A 19 20.04 -18.70 31.19
C TYR A 19 20.98 -19.06 30.02
N ARG A 20 20.45 -19.67 28.96
CA ARG A 20 21.19 -19.98 27.74
C ARG A 20 20.75 -18.99 26.68
N SER A 21 21.43 -17.85 26.74
CA SER A 21 21.85 -17.03 25.59
C SER A 21 20.94 -17.13 24.36
N ALA A 22 20.08 -16.12 24.19
CA ALA A 22 19.31 -15.83 22.99
C ALA A 22 20.16 -15.53 21.73
N ALA A 23 21.42 -15.99 21.68
CA ALA A 23 22.42 -15.58 20.70
C ALA A 23 22.63 -16.56 19.54
N ASN A 24 22.11 -17.80 19.59
CA ASN A 24 22.39 -18.80 18.55
C ASN A 24 21.18 -19.69 18.20
N LEU A 25 19.99 -19.10 18.00
CA LEU A 25 18.96 -19.82 17.25
C LEU A 25 19.38 -19.90 15.78
N PRO A 26 19.28 -21.07 15.11
CA PRO A 26 19.47 -21.15 13.67
C PRO A 26 18.57 -20.12 13.01
N ARG A 27 19.12 -19.32 12.10
CA ARG A 27 18.44 -18.17 11.45
C ARG A 27 17.02 -18.53 11.00
N ASP A 28 16.83 -19.74 10.49
CA ASP A 28 15.54 -20.26 10.01
C ASP A 28 14.50 -20.51 11.13
N VAL A 29 14.91 -20.89 12.34
CA VAL A 29 14.03 -21.05 13.51
C VAL A 29 13.63 -19.69 14.09
N ALA A 30 14.55 -18.71 14.06
CA ALA A 30 14.23 -17.34 14.44
C ALA A 30 13.26 -16.68 13.43
N ILE A 31 13.47 -16.89 12.11
CA ILE A 31 12.59 -16.38 11.04
C ILE A 31 11.17 -16.99 11.14
N LEU A 32 11.05 -18.33 11.19
CA LEU A 32 9.73 -18.98 11.30
C LEU A 32 9.05 -18.68 12.65
N GLY A 33 9.86 -18.49 13.69
CA GLY A 33 9.40 -18.09 15.01
C GLY A 33 8.78 -16.70 15.03
N ASP A 34 9.33 -15.72 14.30
CA ASP A 34 8.82 -14.34 14.30
C ASP A 34 7.40 -14.28 13.73
N HIS A 35 7.16 -14.92 12.58
CA HIS A 35 5.83 -14.97 11.96
C HIS A 35 4.81 -15.69 12.84
N GLY A 36 5.15 -16.87 13.35
CA GLY A 36 4.26 -17.63 14.24
C GLY A 36 3.91 -16.88 15.53
N ARG A 37 4.87 -16.18 16.13
CA ARG A 37 4.65 -15.36 17.33
C ARG A 37 3.80 -14.12 17.04
N ALA A 38 4.04 -13.44 15.91
CA ALA A 38 3.23 -12.30 15.48
C ALA A 38 1.77 -12.72 15.26
N LYS A 39 1.54 -13.79 14.48
CA LYS A 39 0.19 -14.35 14.27
C LYS A 39 -0.54 -14.67 15.57
N SER A 40 0.14 -15.33 16.51
CA SER A 40 -0.44 -15.65 17.81
C SER A 40 -0.77 -14.40 18.63
N ALA A 41 0.07 -13.36 18.58
CA ALA A 41 -0.16 -12.12 19.29
C ALA A 41 -1.31 -11.29 18.69
N MET A 42 -1.39 -11.21 17.36
CA MET A 42 -2.48 -10.51 16.66
C MET A 42 -3.83 -11.16 16.95
N ALA A 43 -3.88 -12.49 16.97
CA ALA A 43 -5.08 -13.23 17.35
C ALA A 43 -5.58 -12.96 18.78
N ARG A 44 -4.71 -12.44 19.67
CA ARG A 44 -5.09 -12.05 21.05
C ARG A 44 -5.42 -10.57 21.20
N GLY A 45 -5.30 -9.76 20.14
CA GLY A 45 -5.45 -8.30 20.24
C GLY A 45 -4.36 -7.62 21.07
N ASP A 46 -3.15 -8.19 21.09
CA ASP A 46 -2.03 -7.67 21.90
C ASP A 46 -1.50 -6.34 21.32
N LEU A 47 -1.88 -5.23 21.94
CA LEU A 47 -1.51 -3.87 21.51
C LEU A 47 0.01 -3.69 21.43
N SER A 48 0.75 -4.09 22.47
CA SER A 48 2.21 -3.92 22.48
C SER A 48 2.92 -4.76 21.42
N ALA A 49 2.37 -5.92 21.06
CA ALA A 49 2.86 -6.70 19.94
C ALA A 49 2.51 -6.05 18.59
N ALA A 50 1.32 -5.46 18.44
CA ALA A 50 0.90 -4.76 17.24
C ALA A 50 1.78 -3.52 16.98
N GLU A 51 2.01 -2.71 18.00
CA GLU A 51 2.92 -1.54 17.93
C GLU A 51 4.34 -1.96 17.53
N GLY A 52 4.86 -3.03 18.14
CA GLY A 52 6.18 -3.56 17.82
C GLY A 52 6.27 -4.16 16.41
N LEU A 53 5.17 -4.74 15.89
CA LEU A 53 5.12 -5.24 14.52
C LEU A 53 5.09 -4.09 13.51
N LEU A 54 4.27 -3.06 13.72
CA LEU A 54 4.19 -1.92 12.80
C LEU A 54 5.50 -1.14 12.71
N THR A 55 6.17 -0.93 13.84
CA THR A 55 7.44 -0.18 13.92
C THR A 55 8.67 -1.01 13.58
N ALA A 56 8.51 -2.32 13.32
CA ALA A 56 9.59 -3.29 13.18
C ALA A 56 10.54 -3.39 14.39
N GLU A 57 10.14 -2.88 15.54
CA GLU A 57 10.88 -3.03 16.80
C GLU A 57 10.81 -4.48 17.29
N LYS A 58 9.69 -5.15 17.05
CA LYS A 58 9.46 -6.59 17.26
C LYS A 58 9.26 -7.28 15.90
N TYR A 59 9.70 -8.54 15.80
CA TYR A 59 9.56 -9.39 14.60
C TYR A 59 10.33 -8.87 13.37
N ARG A 60 11.65 -8.75 13.51
CA ARG A 60 12.56 -8.20 12.48
C ARG A 60 12.81 -9.17 11.32
N HIS A 61 12.55 -10.47 11.52
CA HIS A 61 12.85 -11.49 10.53
C HIS A 61 11.61 -11.85 9.71
N ARG A 62 11.35 -11.05 8.65
CA ARG A 62 10.13 -11.17 7.82
C ARG A 62 10.33 -11.89 6.49
N SER A 63 11.46 -12.59 6.31
CA SER A 63 11.84 -13.20 5.03
C SER A 63 11.12 -14.52 4.71
N ARG A 64 10.37 -15.09 5.65
CA ARG A 64 9.52 -16.27 5.42
C ARG A 64 8.21 -16.16 6.21
N GLU A 65 7.19 -16.78 5.67
CA GLU A 65 5.85 -16.86 6.23
C GLU A 65 5.53 -18.29 6.66
N VAL A 66 4.73 -18.44 7.71
CA VAL A 66 4.14 -19.73 8.08
C VAL A 66 2.75 -19.79 7.45
N ALA A 67 2.33 -20.96 6.96
CA ALA A 67 1.03 -21.14 6.31
C ALA A 67 -0.15 -20.47 7.05
N GLY A 68 -1.02 -19.80 6.30
CA GLY A 68 -2.13 -18.99 6.81
C GLY A 68 -1.98 -17.54 6.34
N MET A 69 -2.10 -16.61 7.29
CA MET A 69 -1.92 -15.17 7.03
C MET A 69 -0.50 -14.85 6.59
N SER A 70 -0.36 -14.01 5.59
CA SER A 70 0.85 -13.33 5.15
C SER A 70 1.30 -12.24 6.13
N TRP A 71 2.52 -11.73 5.96
CA TRP A 71 2.97 -10.55 6.70
C TRP A 71 2.11 -9.31 6.42
N GLY A 72 1.57 -9.17 5.21
CA GLY A 72 0.65 -8.08 4.86
C GLY A 72 -0.63 -8.13 5.68
N GLU A 73 -1.23 -9.31 5.80
CA GLU A 73 -2.43 -9.55 6.63
C GLU A 73 -2.15 -9.27 8.11
N LEU A 74 -0.99 -9.65 8.62
CA LEU A 74 -0.62 -9.37 10.01
C LEU A 74 -0.39 -7.88 10.26
N LEU A 75 0.12 -7.13 9.27
CA LEU A 75 0.27 -5.68 9.37
C LEU A 75 -1.08 -4.96 9.35
N GLY A 76 -2.02 -5.38 8.49
CA GLY A 76 -3.40 -4.90 8.50
C GLY A 76 -4.07 -5.13 9.85
N GLN A 77 -4.02 -6.36 10.36
CA GLN A 77 -4.58 -6.69 11.68
C GLN A 77 -3.91 -5.90 12.82
N ALA A 78 -2.60 -5.67 12.75
CA ALA A 78 -1.90 -4.83 13.72
C ALA A 78 -2.38 -3.38 13.68
N ALA A 79 -2.56 -2.82 12.47
CA ALA A 79 -3.10 -1.47 12.31
C ALA A 79 -4.50 -1.36 12.91
N GLU A 80 -5.40 -2.33 12.65
CA GLU A 80 -6.74 -2.36 13.24
C GLU A 80 -6.70 -2.35 14.78
N ILE A 81 -5.82 -3.15 15.41
CA ILE A 81 -5.65 -3.20 16.86
C ILE A 81 -5.21 -1.84 17.40
N VAL A 82 -4.18 -1.24 16.78
CA VAL A 82 -3.64 0.07 17.17
C VAL A 82 -4.68 1.18 17.03
N LEU A 83 -5.37 1.23 15.88
CA LEU A 83 -6.40 2.22 15.60
C LEU A 83 -7.60 2.09 16.56
N ALA A 84 -8.03 0.86 16.84
CA ALA A 84 -9.11 0.61 17.78
C ALA A 84 -8.73 1.00 19.21
N ALA A 85 -7.48 0.74 19.65
CA ALA A 85 -6.99 1.19 20.94
C ALA A 85 -6.96 2.72 21.04
N HIS A 86 -6.41 3.38 20.01
CA HIS A 86 -6.39 4.84 19.94
C HIS A 86 -7.80 5.44 19.97
N ALA A 87 -8.75 4.86 19.23
CA ALA A 87 -10.15 5.30 19.22
C ALA A 87 -10.84 5.16 20.59
N ARG A 88 -10.39 4.22 21.45
CA ARG A 88 -10.86 4.07 22.84
C ARG A 88 -10.14 5.02 23.82
N GLY A 89 -9.22 5.85 23.35
CA GLY A 89 -8.43 6.76 24.18
C GLY A 89 -7.29 6.08 24.94
N GLU A 90 -6.90 4.85 24.56
CA GLU A 90 -5.72 4.20 25.12
C GLU A 90 -4.44 4.91 24.64
N ALA A 91 -3.41 4.89 25.49
CA ALA A 91 -2.10 5.39 25.10
C ALA A 91 -1.49 4.48 24.03
N VAL A 92 -1.14 5.08 22.90
CA VAL A 92 -0.53 4.40 21.75
C VAL A 92 0.73 5.16 21.37
N GLU A 93 1.81 4.44 21.10
CA GLU A 93 3.06 5.04 20.65
C GLU A 93 2.87 5.79 19.31
N PRO A 94 3.27 7.08 19.21
CA PRO A 94 3.06 7.88 18.00
C PRO A 94 3.63 7.25 16.72
N GLU A 95 4.75 6.55 16.84
CA GLU A 95 5.37 5.81 15.73
C GLU A 95 4.49 4.68 15.22
N ALA A 96 3.89 3.91 16.14
CA ALA A 96 2.98 2.82 15.77
C ALA A 96 1.67 3.38 15.18
N LEU A 97 1.16 4.47 15.74
CA LEU A 97 -0.04 5.13 15.22
C LEU A 97 0.19 5.69 13.81
N PHE A 98 1.33 6.32 13.56
CA PHE A 98 1.71 6.77 12.21
C PHE A 98 1.75 5.60 11.23
N GLN A 99 2.40 4.49 11.59
CA GLN A 99 2.46 3.31 10.73
C GLN A 99 1.08 2.68 10.51
N ALA A 100 0.21 2.68 11.52
CA ALA A 100 -1.16 2.21 11.38
C ALA A 100 -1.96 3.06 10.36
N TYR A 101 -1.81 4.39 10.39
CA TYR A 101 -2.39 5.25 9.37
C TYR A 101 -1.76 5.04 7.98
N MET A 102 -0.45 4.79 7.88
CA MET A 102 0.19 4.45 6.60
C MET A 102 -0.31 3.14 6.00
N VAL A 103 -0.60 2.15 6.86
CA VAL A 103 -1.27 0.90 6.49
C VAL A 103 -2.69 1.21 6.01
N GLY A 104 -3.48 1.93 6.80
CA GLY A 104 -4.84 2.33 6.42
C GLY A 104 -4.91 3.19 5.14
N ALA A 105 -3.87 3.95 4.80
CA ALA A 105 -3.81 4.65 3.52
C ALA A 105 -3.75 3.69 2.31
N HIS A 106 -3.58 2.37 2.50
CA HIS A 106 -3.66 1.35 1.44
C HIS A 106 -5.11 0.90 1.21
N HIS A 107 -6.04 1.45 1.99
CA HIS A 107 -7.46 1.22 1.82
C HIS A 107 -7.87 1.52 0.38
N ASP A 108 -8.81 0.72 -0.08
CA ASP A 108 -9.18 0.65 -1.48
C ASP A 108 -10.26 1.69 -1.82
N ASP A 109 -11.08 2.09 -0.85
CA ASP A 109 -11.87 3.34 -0.89
C ASP A 109 -10.98 4.58 -0.72
N LEU A 110 -11.06 5.49 -1.70
CA LEU A 110 -10.17 6.63 -1.77
C LEU A 110 -10.46 7.73 -0.73
N PRO A 111 -11.70 8.16 -0.47
CA PRO A 111 -11.99 9.06 0.66
C PRO A 111 -11.40 8.55 1.98
N THR A 112 -11.51 7.25 2.24
CA THR A 112 -10.93 6.61 3.43
C THR A 112 -9.40 6.65 3.42
N ALA A 113 -8.76 6.33 2.29
CA ALA A 113 -7.31 6.40 2.16
C ALA A 113 -6.76 7.82 2.38
N LEU A 114 -7.46 8.85 1.87
CA LEU A 114 -7.11 10.26 2.07
C LEU A 114 -7.27 10.71 3.53
N ASP A 115 -8.31 10.27 4.23
CA ASP A 115 -8.47 10.54 5.67
C ASP A 115 -7.28 9.99 6.46
N TYR A 116 -6.88 8.74 6.19
CA TYR A 116 -5.70 8.14 6.82
C TYR A 116 -4.40 8.90 6.52
N MET A 117 -4.19 9.32 5.26
CA MET A 117 -3.02 10.14 4.92
C MET A 117 -3.02 11.49 5.63
N THR A 118 -4.20 12.13 5.76
CA THR A 118 -4.35 13.41 6.47
C THR A 118 -4.01 13.25 7.96
N ARG A 119 -4.44 12.17 8.59
CA ARG A 119 -4.08 11.85 9.98
C ARG A 119 -2.59 11.56 10.16
N ALA A 120 -1.99 10.81 9.22
CA ALA A 120 -0.55 10.55 9.22
C ALA A 120 0.26 11.85 9.07
N GLN A 121 -0.18 12.76 8.18
CA GLN A 121 0.42 14.07 7.97
C GLN A 121 0.33 14.94 9.24
N THR A 122 -0.83 14.94 9.89
CA THR A 122 -1.05 15.66 11.16
C THR A 122 -0.09 15.19 12.25
N LEU A 123 0.16 13.87 12.37
CA LEU A 123 1.15 13.34 13.31
C LEU A 123 2.58 13.76 12.96
N LEU A 124 2.94 13.77 11.67
CA LEU A 124 4.25 14.24 11.21
C LEU A 124 4.48 15.71 11.56
N ASP A 125 3.47 16.55 11.33
CA ASP A 125 3.56 17.98 11.61
C ASP A 125 3.57 18.30 13.12
N GLY A 126 3.10 17.35 13.95
CA GLY A 126 3.22 17.41 15.41
C GLY A 126 4.65 17.26 15.94
N GLY A 127 5.63 16.84 15.11
CA GLY A 127 7.05 16.87 15.44
C GLY A 127 7.56 15.81 16.42
N THR A 128 6.76 14.78 16.74
CA THR A 128 7.10 13.72 17.71
C THR A 128 7.70 12.47 17.07
N LEU A 129 7.64 12.36 15.75
CA LEU A 129 8.11 11.18 15.01
C LEU A 129 9.61 11.27 14.69
N ARG A 130 10.30 10.12 14.73
CA ARG A 130 11.68 9.98 14.25
C ARG A 130 11.72 10.12 12.74
N GLU A 131 12.84 10.59 12.20
CA GLU A 131 13.09 10.66 10.75
C GLU A 131 11.92 11.31 9.96
N PRO A 132 11.41 12.49 10.38
CA PRO A 132 10.21 13.08 9.81
C PRO A 132 10.34 13.39 8.31
N ASP A 133 11.54 13.73 7.84
CA ASP A 133 11.79 13.97 6.42
C ASP A 133 11.66 12.70 5.57
N GLU A 134 12.13 11.56 6.08
CA GLU A 134 11.97 10.27 5.39
C GLU A 134 10.50 9.84 5.37
N LYS A 135 9.82 9.95 6.51
CA LYS A 135 8.39 9.65 6.59
C LYS A 135 7.55 10.54 5.68
N ARG A 136 7.87 11.84 5.59
CA ARG A 136 7.23 12.78 4.66
C ARG A 136 7.47 12.36 3.22
N ARG A 137 8.70 12.00 2.85
CA ARG A 137 8.99 11.42 1.53
C ARG A 137 8.19 10.15 1.27
N ASN A 138 8.13 9.21 2.23
CA ASN A 138 7.38 7.96 2.04
C ASN A 138 5.87 8.20 1.88
N LEU A 139 5.28 9.08 2.69
CA LEU A 139 3.86 9.46 2.58
C LEU A 139 3.56 10.05 1.20
N VAL A 140 4.40 10.98 0.75
CA VAL A 140 4.17 11.75 -0.48
C VAL A 140 4.58 10.99 -1.74
N GLU A 141 5.75 10.35 -1.76
CA GLU A 141 6.31 9.71 -2.95
C GLU A 141 5.75 8.31 -3.21
N GLN A 142 5.31 7.59 -2.18
CA GLN A 142 4.82 6.22 -2.38
C GLN A 142 3.29 6.14 -2.46
N ARG A 143 2.56 7.02 -1.75
CA ARG A 143 1.09 6.85 -1.63
C ARG A 143 0.31 7.73 -2.57
N VAL A 144 0.71 9.00 -2.74
CA VAL A 144 0.07 9.91 -3.69
C VAL A 144 -0.03 9.33 -5.09
N PRO A 145 1.03 8.72 -5.66
CA PRO A 145 0.93 8.16 -7.01
C PRO A 145 -0.07 7.01 -7.12
N SER A 146 -0.25 6.20 -6.07
CA SER A 146 -1.27 5.16 -6.04
C SER A 146 -2.69 5.74 -5.97
N LEU A 147 -2.90 6.82 -5.22
CA LEU A 147 -4.21 7.47 -5.14
C LEU A 147 -4.60 8.14 -6.46
N ILE A 148 -3.65 8.78 -7.15
CA ILE A 148 -3.83 9.30 -8.51
C ILE A 148 -4.30 8.19 -9.44
N LEU A 149 -3.67 7.02 -9.36
CA LEU A 149 -3.98 5.89 -10.21
C LEU A 149 -5.39 5.34 -9.94
N TYR A 150 -5.81 5.27 -8.66
CA TYR A 150 -7.18 4.90 -8.32
C TYR A 150 -8.21 5.94 -8.80
N ARG A 151 -7.96 7.25 -8.64
CA ARG A 151 -8.86 8.30 -9.21
C ARG A 151 -8.96 8.22 -10.72
N TYR A 152 -7.85 8.00 -11.40
CA TYR A 152 -7.81 7.82 -12.84
C TYR A 152 -8.72 6.68 -13.27
N LEU A 153 -8.63 5.52 -12.60
CA LEU A 153 -9.49 4.36 -12.85
C LEU A 153 -10.97 4.66 -12.53
N GLU A 154 -11.25 5.30 -11.39
CA GLU A 154 -12.62 5.71 -10.98
C GLU A 154 -13.29 6.64 -12.00
N SER A 155 -12.50 7.48 -12.64
CA SER A 155 -12.97 8.44 -13.64
C SER A 155 -13.07 7.85 -15.05
N GLY A 156 -12.95 6.52 -15.19
CA GLY A 156 -13.07 5.81 -16.46
C GLY A 156 -11.77 5.70 -17.26
N GLY A 157 -10.64 6.08 -16.66
CA GLY A 157 -9.31 5.77 -17.20
C GLY A 157 -9.08 4.27 -17.25
N THR A 158 -8.28 3.80 -18.21
CA THR A 158 -7.95 2.38 -18.33
C THR A 158 -6.45 2.16 -18.34
N ILE A 159 -6.00 1.01 -17.87
CA ILE A 159 -4.59 0.59 -17.95
C ILE A 159 -4.55 -0.67 -18.79
N ASP A 160 -4.02 -0.55 -20.00
CA ASP A 160 -3.78 -1.70 -20.87
C ASP A 160 -2.36 -2.23 -20.64
N TRP A 161 -2.27 -3.36 -19.92
CA TRP A 161 -0.99 -4.05 -19.66
C TRP A 161 -0.53 -4.95 -20.82
N THR A 162 -1.37 -5.12 -21.85
CA THR A 162 -1.12 -5.99 -23.01
C THR A 162 -0.48 -5.24 -24.17
N SER A 163 -0.83 -3.97 -24.32
CA SER A 163 0.05 -3.00 -24.95
C SER A 163 1.27 -2.87 -24.03
N GLU A 164 2.46 -3.10 -24.55
CA GLU A 164 3.68 -2.90 -23.78
C GLU A 164 3.69 -1.47 -23.24
N ILE A 165 3.35 -1.26 -21.97
CA ILE A 165 3.75 -0.08 -21.23
C ILE A 165 5.26 -0.28 -20.98
N GLU A 166 6.05 -0.22 -22.04
CA GLU A 166 7.50 -0.12 -21.92
C GLU A 166 7.78 1.31 -21.48
N GLN A 167 8.02 1.42 -20.17
CA GLN A 167 8.49 2.63 -19.52
C GLN A 167 9.89 2.96 -20.07
N GLY A 168 9.98 4.08 -20.78
CA GLY A 168 11.24 4.61 -21.30
C GLY A 168 11.16 4.95 -22.79
N TYR A 169 11.28 6.25 -23.08
CA TYR A 169 11.66 6.85 -24.36
C TYR A 169 11.14 6.16 -25.64
N TYR A 170 10.11 6.77 -26.25
CA TYR A 170 9.60 6.62 -27.63
C TYR A 170 8.37 5.71 -27.84
N GLU A 171 7.31 6.38 -28.35
CA GLU A 171 6.09 5.95 -29.05
C GLU A 171 5.40 4.63 -28.65
N LEU A 172 4.12 4.75 -28.24
CA LEU A 172 3.24 3.62 -27.97
C LEU A 172 2.06 3.56 -28.94
N PHE A 173 1.85 2.37 -29.51
CA PHE A 173 0.68 2.02 -30.31
C PHE A 173 -0.27 1.14 -29.49
N PHE A 174 -1.54 1.51 -29.48
CA PHE A 174 -2.59 0.82 -28.73
C PHE A 174 -3.75 0.42 -29.65
N ARG A 175 -4.25 -0.81 -29.54
CA ARG A 175 -5.52 -1.24 -30.15
C ARG A 175 -6.65 -1.20 -29.12
N ALA A 176 -7.31 -0.06 -29.00
CA ALA A 176 -8.60 0.06 -28.32
C ALA A 176 -9.67 0.59 -29.30
N PRO A 177 -10.96 0.34 -29.08
CA PRO A 177 -12.00 1.01 -29.83
C PRO A 177 -11.87 2.54 -29.63
N PRO A 178 -12.07 3.36 -30.68
CA PRO A 178 -11.95 4.80 -30.56
C PRO A 178 -12.91 5.32 -29.47
N PRO A 179 -12.48 6.29 -28.65
CA PRO A 179 -13.32 6.84 -27.61
C PRO A 179 -14.58 7.46 -28.21
N ALA A 180 -15.68 7.44 -27.44
CA ALA A 180 -16.88 8.17 -27.82
C ALA A 180 -16.56 9.67 -27.99
N PRO A 181 -17.26 10.41 -28.88
CA PRO A 181 -17.04 11.84 -29.03
C PRO A 181 -17.17 12.57 -27.68
N GLY A 182 -16.10 13.26 -27.27
CA GLY A 182 -16.03 13.98 -25.98
C GLY A 182 -15.57 13.16 -24.78
N ALA A 183 -15.37 11.85 -24.94
CA ALA A 183 -14.74 11.02 -23.91
C ALA A 183 -13.20 11.10 -24.01
N HIS A 184 -12.53 10.99 -22.87
CA HIS A 184 -11.08 10.87 -22.84
C HIS A 184 -10.63 9.54 -23.48
N ASP A 185 -9.48 9.55 -24.17
CA ASP A 185 -8.94 8.33 -24.77
C ASP A 185 -8.42 7.41 -23.66
N PRO A 186 -9.06 6.25 -23.43
CA PRO A 186 -8.70 5.38 -22.32
C PRO A 186 -7.27 4.81 -22.41
N ARG A 187 -6.61 4.96 -23.57
CA ARG A 187 -5.22 4.57 -23.83
C ARG A 187 -4.19 5.63 -23.40
N ASP A 188 -4.62 6.84 -23.08
CA ASP A 188 -3.75 7.99 -22.87
C ASP A 188 -3.46 8.23 -21.39
N PHE A 189 -2.82 7.24 -20.76
CA PHE A 189 -2.41 7.28 -19.37
C PHE A 189 -1.64 8.57 -19.01
N TYR A 190 -0.80 9.06 -19.94
CA TYR A 190 0.00 10.26 -19.71
C TYR A 190 -0.85 11.49 -19.45
N ARG A 191 -2.10 11.55 -19.93
CA ARG A 191 -3.05 12.64 -19.67
C ARG A 191 -3.88 12.45 -18.40
N PHE A 192 -3.43 11.63 -17.44
CA PHE A 192 -4.17 11.31 -16.21
C PHE A 192 -4.71 12.54 -15.46
N LEU A 193 -4.05 13.70 -15.54
CA LEU A 193 -4.51 14.94 -14.90
C LEU A 193 -5.91 15.37 -15.38
N GLU A 194 -6.29 15.07 -16.62
CA GLU A 194 -7.64 15.36 -17.14
C GLU A 194 -8.73 14.54 -16.45
N TYR A 195 -8.36 13.40 -15.89
CA TYR A 195 -9.26 12.49 -15.19
C TYR A 195 -9.37 12.83 -13.70
N LEU A 196 -8.67 13.86 -13.21
CA LEU A 196 -8.70 14.26 -11.82
C LEU A 196 -9.66 15.45 -11.62
N THR A 197 -10.40 15.44 -10.52
CA THR A 197 -11.20 16.61 -10.12
C THR A 197 -10.29 17.80 -9.81
N LEU A 198 -10.85 19.00 -9.74
CA LEU A 198 -10.11 20.19 -9.31
C LEU A 198 -9.57 20.03 -7.88
N GLU A 199 -10.34 19.39 -6.99
CA GLU A 199 -9.94 19.11 -5.61
C GLU A 199 -8.73 18.18 -5.58
N ASP A 200 -8.77 17.07 -6.33
CA ASP A 200 -7.67 16.12 -6.42
C ASP A 200 -6.40 16.78 -6.98
N ARG A 201 -6.54 17.61 -8.05
CA ARG A 201 -5.41 18.36 -8.62
C ARG A 201 -4.85 19.38 -7.63
N THR A 202 -5.70 20.10 -6.92
CA THR A 202 -5.27 21.08 -5.91
C THR A 202 -4.45 20.39 -4.82
N TRP A 203 -4.99 19.30 -4.27
CA TRP A 203 -4.28 18.51 -3.27
C TRP A 203 -2.94 18.00 -3.80
N LEU A 204 -2.91 17.47 -5.02
CA LEU A 204 -1.71 16.97 -5.67
C LEU A 204 -0.64 18.07 -5.84
N PHE A 205 -1.00 19.23 -6.38
CA PHE A 205 -0.03 20.32 -6.62
C PHE A 205 0.39 21.04 -5.34
N ASP A 206 -0.42 21.02 -4.28
CA ASP A 206 -0.08 21.61 -2.99
C ASP A 206 0.82 20.70 -2.13
N ASN A 207 0.72 19.37 -2.30
CA ASN A 207 1.39 18.40 -1.42
C ASN A 207 2.53 17.62 -2.09
N LEU A 208 2.54 17.47 -3.42
CA LEU A 208 3.57 16.73 -4.13
C LEU A 208 4.69 17.70 -4.58
N PRO A 209 5.95 17.52 -4.13
CA PRO A 209 7.05 18.34 -4.60
C PRO A 209 7.35 18.03 -6.07
N MET A 210 6.87 18.88 -6.96
CA MET A 210 7.08 18.75 -8.40
C MET A 210 8.48 19.19 -8.79
N ARG A 211 9.19 18.39 -9.63
CA ARG A 211 10.50 18.80 -10.17
C ARG A 211 10.36 19.98 -11.14
N ALA A 212 9.25 19.99 -11.89
CA ALA A 212 8.85 21.08 -12.76
C ALA A 212 7.37 21.40 -12.47
N PRO A 213 7.05 22.50 -11.78
CA PRO A 213 5.67 22.88 -11.52
C PRO A 213 4.96 23.22 -12.84
N LEU A 214 3.66 22.89 -12.91
CA LEU A 214 2.78 23.34 -13.98
C LEU A 214 2.10 24.64 -13.52
N ASP A 215 1.88 25.58 -14.43
CA ASP A 215 1.21 26.83 -14.09
C ASP A 215 -0.21 26.55 -13.56
N ALA A 216 -0.57 27.24 -12.48
CA ALA A 216 -1.85 27.08 -11.80
C ALA A 216 -3.02 27.48 -12.69
N ASP A 217 -2.81 28.39 -13.63
CA ASP A 217 -3.81 28.78 -14.60
C ASP A 217 -4.10 27.70 -15.67
N ILE A 218 -3.19 26.73 -15.85
CA ILE A 218 -3.36 25.56 -16.71
C ILE A 218 -4.05 24.46 -15.92
N TRP A 219 -3.51 24.04 -14.77
CA TRP A 219 -4.05 22.84 -14.10
C TRP A 219 -5.37 23.07 -13.35
N ARG A 220 -5.74 24.32 -13.04
CA ARG A 220 -7.03 24.63 -12.40
C ARG A 220 -8.20 24.76 -13.37
N ASP A 221 -7.93 25.01 -14.65
CA ASP A 221 -8.94 25.23 -15.68
C ASP A 221 -9.02 24.01 -16.62
N ASP A 222 -10.17 23.36 -16.67
CA ASP A 222 -10.35 22.13 -17.43
C ASP A 222 -10.17 22.33 -18.93
N ALA A 223 -10.62 23.45 -19.49
CA ALA A 223 -10.49 23.72 -20.91
C ALA A 223 -9.03 23.99 -21.28
N ARG A 224 -8.29 24.71 -20.44
CA ARG A 224 -6.87 24.98 -20.65
C ARG A 224 -6.01 23.74 -20.42
N LEU A 225 -6.28 22.96 -19.39
CA LEU A 225 -5.63 21.67 -19.18
C LEU A 225 -5.86 20.76 -20.39
N HIS A 226 -7.10 20.69 -20.88
CA HIS A 226 -7.45 19.87 -22.04
C HIS A 226 -6.77 20.32 -23.34
N ALA A 227 -6.64 21.64 -23.55
CA ALA A 227 -5.90 22.17 -24.68
C ALA A 227 -4.39 21.87 -24.55
N PHE A 228 -3.83 22.08 -23.35
CA PHE A 228 -2.41 21.89 -23.07
C PHE A 228 -2.00 20.41 -23.19
N SER A 229 -2.79 19.48 -22.66
CA SER A 229 -2.52 18.03 -22.65
C SER A 229 -2.29 17.42 -24.04
N ARG A 230 -2.79 18.08 -25.08
CA ARG A 230 -2.71 17.68 -26.50
C ARG A 230 -1.51 18.29 -27.23
N THR A 231 -0.66 19.01 -26.53
CA THR A 231 0.55 19.64 -27.09
C THR A 231 1.79 18.78 -26.84
N LEU A 232 2.85 18.99 -27.63
CA LEU A 232 4.17 18.42 -27.34
C LEU A 232 4.73 18.93 -26.00
N GLU A 233 4.44 20.20 -25.67
CA GLU A 233 4.89 20.84 -24.43
C GLU A 233 4.39 20.12 -23.17
N TYR A 234 3.20 19.50 -23.23
CA TYR A 234 2.68 18.67 -22.14
C TYR A 234 3.56 17.44 -21.90
N TYR A 235 3.91 16.71 -22.95
CA TYR A 235 4.73 15.50 -22.82
C TYR A 235 6.14 15.83 -22.34
N GLU A 236 6.70 16.94 -22.82
CA GLU A 236 7.96 17.45 -22.30
C GLU A 236 7.87 17.86 -20.83
N TRP A 237 6.80 18.55 -20.44
CA TRP A 237 6.55 18.86 -19.03
C TRP A 237 6.45 17.59 -18.20
N TYR A 238 5.64 16.61 -18.62
CA TYR A 238 5.44 15.35 -17.92
C TYR A 238 6.78 14.63 -17.68
N ALA A 239 7.63 14.51 -18.70
CA ALA A 239 8.97 13.91 -18.58
C ALA A 239 9.86 14.65 -17.56
N ARG A 240 9.80 15.99 -17.51
CA ARG A 240 10.59 16.80 -16.56
C ARG A 240 9.98 16.86 -15.15
N SER A 241 8.68 16.63 -15.03
CA SER A 241 7.90 16.83 -13.80
C SER A 241 8.27 15.84 -12.68
N GLY A 242 8.81 14.68 -13.06
CA GLY A 242 9.07 13.55 -12.16
C GLY A 242 7.85 12.65 -11.92
N PHE A 243 6.72 12.89 -12.61
CA PHE A 243 5.53 12.03 -12.52
C PHE A 243 5.78 10.62 -13.05
N GLU A 244 6.52 10.48 -14.15
CA GLU A 244 6.80 9.18 -14.78
C GLU A 244 7.34 8.18 -13.75
N GLY A 245 8.49 8.43 -13.12
CA GLY A 245 9.04 7.52 -12.13
C GLY A 245 8.16 7.28 -10.89
N ARG A 246 7.30 8.23 -10.53
CA ARG A 246 6.35 8.09 -9.40
C ARG A 246 5.17 7.19 -9.76
N LEU A 247 4.59 7.43 -10.93
CA LEU A 247 3.51 6.62 -11.48
C LEU A 247 4.00 5.23 -11.84
N ASP A 248 5.25 5.08 -12.28
CA ASP A 248 5.87 3.77 -12.53
C ASP A 248 5.95 2.91 -11.26
N HIS A 249 6.34 3.51 -10.13
CA HIS A 249 6.32 2.82 -8.85
C HIS A 249 4.91 2.39 -8.45
N ALA A 250 3.91 3.26 -8.61
CA ALA A 250 2.51 2.94 -8.32
C ALA A 250 1.93 1.89 -9.27
N LEU A 251 2.25 1.94 -10.57
CA LEU A 251 1.86 0.96 -11.57
C LEU A 251 2.44 -0.41 -11.25
N ASN A 252 3.74 -0.48 -10.90
CA ASN A 252 4.37 -1.72 -10.43
C ASN A 252 3.71 -2.27 -9.16
N TRP A 253 3.20 -1.39 -8.29
CA TRP A 253 2.48 -1.79 -7.10
C TRP A 253 1.08 -2.36 -7.43
N ILE A 254 0.31 -1.69 -8.30
CA ILE A 254 -1.02 -2.16 -8.76
C ILE A 254 -0.93 -3.44 -9.60
N ARG A 255 0.22 -3.72 -10.23
CA ARG A 255 0.47 -4.96 -10.96
C ARG A 255 0.47 -6.21 -10.07
N LYS A 256 0.54 -6.06 -8.74
CA LYS A 256 0.46 -7.21 -7.82
C LYS A 256 -0.95 -7.80 -7.79
N THR A 257 -1.01 -9.12 -7.61
CA THR A 257 -2.23 -9.94 -7.57
C THR A 257 -3.42 -9.32 -6.84
N ASP A 258 -3.20 -8.81 -5.64
CA ASP A 258 -4.28 -8.33 -4.78
C ASP A 258 -4.90 -7.01 -5.28
N HIS A 259 -4.12 -6.16 -5.94
CA HIS A 259 -4.60 -4.91 -6.53
C HIS A 259 -5.34 -5.13 -7.84
N ILE A 260 -4.91 -6.11 -8.64
CA ILE A 260 -5.68 -6.58 -9.80
C ILE A 260 -7.05 -7.08 -9.34
N CYS A 261 -7.12 -7.80 -8.22
CA CYS A 261 -8.37 -8.28 -7.64
C CYS A 261 -9.25 -7.13 -7.13
N ALA A 262 -8.69 -6.14 -6.43
CA ALA A 262 -9.42 -4.97 -5.97
C ALA A 262 -9.98 -4.13 -7.15
N ALA A 263 -9.18 -3.93 -8.19
CA ALA A 263 -9.60 -3.22 -9.39
C ALA A 263 -10.74 -3.95 -10.12
N ARG A 264 -10.63 -5.28 -10.29
CA ARG A 264 -11.70 -6.09 -10.88
C ARG A 264 -12.99 -6.08 -10.06
N LYS A 265 -12.92 -6.09 -8.72
CA LYS A 265 -14.10 -5.96 -7.85
C LYS A 265 -14.85 -4.64 -8.06
N ARG A 266 -14.15 -3.58 -8.45
CA ARG A 266 -14.73 -2.28 -8.82
C ARG A 266 -15.30 -2.22 -10.24
N GLY A 267 -15.21 -3.33 -10.99
CA GLY A 267 -15.71 -3.44 -12.35
C GLY A 267 -14.68 -3.04 -13.43
N TYR A 268 -13.42 -2.83 -13.07
CA TYR A 268 -12.37 -2.51 -14.05
C TYR A 268 -11.88 -3.76 -14.77
N ASP A 269 -11.74 -3.66 -16.10
CA ASP A 269 -11.18 -4.72 -16.93
C ASP A 269 -9.65 -4.67 -16.89
N VAL A 270 -9.07 -5.40 -15.95
CA VAL A 270 -7.61 -5.51 -15.79
C VAL A 270 -7.15 -6.87 -16.29
N VAL A 271 -6.37 -6.87 -17.38
CA VAL A 271 -5.70 -8.07 -17.91
C VAL A 271 -4.30 -8.15 -17.31
N PRO A 272 -3.97 -9.19 -16.54
CA PRO A 272 -2.63 -9.32 -15.98
C PRO A 272 -1.64 -9.67 -17.10
N ARG A 273 -0.44 -9.08 -17.06
CA ARG A 273 0.66 -9.47 -17.96
C ARG A 273 1.02 -10.92 -17.70
N SER A 274 1.04 -11.76 -18.73
CA SER A 274 1.43 -13.18 -18.62
C SER A 274 2.92 -13.33 -18.28
N GLU A 275 3.31 -13.02 -17.04
CA GLU A 275 4.65 -13.29 -16.53
C GLU A 275 4.71 -14.72 -15.97
N TRP A 276 5.88 -15.36 -16.13
CA TRP A 276 6.14 -16.70 -15.60
C TRP A 276 5.95 -16.72 -14.08
N GLY A 277 4.99 -17.52 -13.60
CA GLY A 277 4.72 -17.68 -12.17
C GLY A 277 3.49 -16.96 -11.63
N MET A 278 2.62 -16.42 -12.49
CA MET A 278 1.31 -15.97 -12.03
C MET A 278 0.44 -17.11 -11.49
N ASP A 279 -0.21 -16.83 -10.36
CA ASP A 279 -1.09 -17.76 -9.68
C ASP A 279 -2.29 -18.11 -10.59
N ALA A 280 -2.49 -19.40 -10.85
CA ALA A 280 -3.48 -19.90 -11.82
C ALA A 280 -4.92 -19.42 -11.52
N ALA A 281 -5.21 -19.05 -10.27
CA ALA A 281 -6.47 -18.49 -9.83
C ALA A 281 -6.79 -17.10 -10.42
N ILE A 282 -5.79 -16.27 -10.70
CA ILE A 282 -5.96 -14.91 -11.28
C ILE A 282 -6.27 -15.01 -12.77
N ALA A 283 -5.61 -15.95 -13.44
CA ALA A 283 -5.84 -16.28 -14.85
C ALA A 283 -7.25 -16.82 -15.09
N SER A 284 -7.87 -17.47 -14.09
CA SER A 284 -9.24 -17.98 -14.14
C SER A 284 -10.31 -17.00 -13.62
N GLY A 285 -9.95 -15.75 -13.31
CA GLY A 285 -10.88 -14.74 -12.79
C GLY A 285 -11.30 -14.93 -11.32
N ALA A 286 -10.73 -15.91 -10.61
CA ALA A 286 -11.00 -16.14 -9.20
C ALA A 286 -10.18 -15.17 -8.35
N CYS A 287 -10.66 -13.94 -8.26
CA CYS A 287 -10.15 -12.98 -7.29
C CYS A 287 -10.45 -13.53 -5.89
N ARG A 288 -9.46 -14.13 -5.21
CA ARG A 288 -9.60 -14.29 -3.75
C ARG A 288 -9.69 -12.88 -3.16
N PRO A 289 -10.57 -12.64 -2.18
CA PRO A 289 -10.65 -11.34 -1.56
C PRO A 289 -9.27 -10.99 -1.02
N ALA A 290 -8.71 -9.88 -1.51
CA ALA A 290 -7.69 -9.18 -0.76
C ALA A 290 -8.28 -8.91 0.64
N PRO A 291 -7.50 -9.15 1.71
CA PRO A 291 -7.89 -8.72 3.04
C PRO A 291 -8.22 -7.22 3.01
N PRO A 292 -9.09 -6.71 3.90
CA PRO A 292 -9.12 -5.27 4.14
C PRO A 292 -7.69 -4.88 4.58
N TYR A 293 -7.03 -4.04 3.78
CA TYR A 293 -5.71 -3.51 4.11
C TYR A 293 -5.84 -2.45 5.19
#